data_AF-A0A0A7GAW0-F1
#
_entry.id   AF-A0A0A7GAW0-F1
#
_cell.length_a   1.000
_cell.length_b   1.000
_cell.length_c   1.000
_cell.angle_alpha   90.00
_cell.angle_beta   90.00
_cell.angle_gamma   90.00
#
_symmetry.space_group_name_H-M   'P 1'
#
loop_
_entity.id
_entity.type
_entity.pdbx_description
1 polymer ?
#
loop_
_entity_poly.entity_id
_entity_poly.type
_entity_poly.pdbx_seq_one_letter_code
_entity_poly.pdbx_strand_id
1 'polypeptide(L)' 'MASTCLKAEAVMITNDKHFDKIKEAGLIRVWSISEAIRELL' A
#
# COMPACT_ATOMS: atom_id res chain seq x y z
N MET A 1 6.91 1.75 -9.13
CA MET A 1 6.27 0.68 -8.32
C MET A 1 4.80 1.00 -8.04
N ALA A 2 4.46 2.18 -7.49
CA ALA A 2 3.07 2.58 -7.21
C ALA A 2 2.13 2.56 -8.44
N SER A 3 2.62 2.99 -9.61
CA SER A 3 1.85 2.96 -10.86
C SER A 3 1.43 1.56 -11.30
N THR A 4 2.25 0.55 -11.00
CA THR A 4 1.92 -0.86 -11.28
C THR A 4 0.79 -1.33 -10.38
N CYS A 5 0.84 -1.01 -9.08
CA CYS A 5 -0.24 -1.35 -8.14
C CYS A 5 -1.55 -0.64 -8.51
N LEU A 6 -1.49 0.60 -8.97
CA LEU A 6 -2.65 1.32 -9.49
C LEU A 6 -3.26 0.61 -10.70
N LYS A 7 -2.45 0.25 -11.70
CA LYS A 7 -2.93 -0.41 -12.92
C LYS A 7 -3.46 -1.83 -12.65
N ALA A 8 -2.87 -2.53 -11.69
CA ALA A 8 -3.22 -3.91 -11.35
C ALA A 8 -4.29 -4.00 -10.23
N GLU A 9 -4.82 -2.87 -9.76
CA GLU A 9 -5.76 -2.81 -8.62
C GLU A 9 -5.24 -3.56 -7.38
N ALA A 10 -3.92 -3.53 -7.17
CA ALA A 10 -3.24 -4.30 -6.14
C ALA A 10 -3.02 -3.48 -4.86
N VAL A 11 -2.93 -4.17 -3.71
CA VAL A 11 -2.50 -3.58 -2.45
C VAL A 11 -0.97 -3.54 -2.41
N MET A 12 -0.40 -2.36 -2.19
CA MET A 12 1.03 -2.19 -1.97
C MET A 12 1.36 -2.47 -0.50
N ILE A 13 2.28 -3.40 -0.22
CA ILE A 13 2.75 -3.67 1.14
C ILE A 13 4.15 -3.08 1.32
N THR A 14 4.29 -2.04 2.15
CA THR A 14 5.58 -1.38 2.44
C THR A 14 5.53 -0.59 3.75
N ASN A 15 6.67 -0.46 4.42
CA ASN A 15 6.86 0.41 5.60
C ASN A 15 7.62 1.71 5.23
N ASP A 16 7.83 1.97 3.94
CA ASP A 16 8.52 3.16 3.46
C ASP A 16 7.59 4.38 3.49
N LYS A 17 7.94 5.36 4.33
CA LYS A 17 7.20 6.62 4.51
C LYS A 17 7.13 7.47 3.24
N HIS A 18 7.96 7.19 2.23
CA HIS A 18 7.85 7.81 0.92
C HIS A 18 6.44 7.68 0.31
N PHE A 19 5.72 6.61 0.65
CA PHE A 19 4.38 6.31 0.13
C PHE A 19 3.23 6.79 1.03
N ASP A 20 3.51 7.42 2.17
CA ASP A 20 2.46 7.87 3.11
C ASP A 20 1.52 8.89 2.44
N LYS A 21 2.07 9.84 1.67
CA LYS A 21 1.25 10.82 0.92
C LYS A 21 0.32 10.16 -0.10
N ILE A 22 0.75 9.04 -0.68
CA ILE A 22 -0.04 8.30 -1.66
C ILE A 22 -1.16 7.52 -0.95
N LYS A 23 -0.87 6.95 0.23
CA LYS A 23 -1.87 6.34 1.13
C LYS A 23 -2.92 7.37 1.55
N GLU A 24 -2.49 8.54 2.01
CA GLU A 24 -3.36 9.65 2.43
C GLU A 24 -4.22 10.20 1.29
N ALA A 25 -3.65 10.28 0.08
CA ALA A 25 -4.39 10.69 -1.10
C ALA A 25 -5.41 9.64 -1.59
N GLY A 26 -5.40 8.42 -1.04
CA GLY A 26 -6.31 7.34 -1.42
C GLY A 26 -6.12 6.82 -2.85
N LEU A 27 -4.98 7.12 -3.48
CA LEU A 27 -4.72 6.78 -4.88
C LEU A 27 -4.46 5.29 -5.08
N ILE A 28 -3.78 4.66 -4.11
CA ILE A 28 -3.60 3.21 -4.04
C ILE A 28 -3.74 2.76 -2.59
N ARG A 29 -4.16 1.50 -2.39
CA ARG A 29 -4.17 0.90 -1.06
C ARG A 29 -2.75 0.55 -0.65
N VAL A 30 -2.28 1.14 0.44
CA VAL A 30 -0.96 0.87 1.02
C VAL A 30 -1.12 0.32 2.44
N TRP A 31 -0.54 -0.85 2.68
CA TRP A 31 -0.45 -1.49 3.98
C TRP A 31 1.00 -1.54 4.43
N SER A 32 1.23 -1.30 5.71
CA SER A 32 2.44 -1.74 6.40
C SER A 32 2.49 -3.27 6.43
N ILE A 33 3.68 -3.82 6.62
CA ILE A 33 3.85 -5.28 6.77
C ILE A 33 3.00 -5.79 7.95
N SER A 34 2.92 -5.03 9.04
CA SER A 34 2.10 -5.41 10.20
C SER A 34 0.60 -5.35 9.92
N GLU A 35 0.12 -4.38 9.13
CA GLU A 35 -1.26 -4.35 8.64
C GLU A 35 -1.55 -5.59 7.77
N ALA A 36 -0.64 -5.91 6.85
CA ALA A 36 -0.82 -7.07 5.97
C ALA A 36 -0.86 -8.41 6.73
N ILE A 37 -0.01 -8.59 7.74
CA ILE A 37 -0.02 -9.82 8.57
C ILE A 37 -1.33 -9.93 9.36
N ARG A 38 -1.85 -8.81 9.90
CA ARG A 38 -3.13 -8.81 10.64
C ARG A 38 -4.32 -9.18 9.78
N GLU A 39 -4.27 -8.92 8.48
CA GLU A 39 -5.35 -9.27 7.54
C GLU A 39 -5.27 -10.72 7.06
N LEU A 40 -4.14 -11.40 7.29
CA LEU A 40 -3.92 -12.81 6.91
C LEU A 40 -4.23 -13.80 8.04
N LEU A 41 -4.24 -13.34 9.29
CA LEU A 41 -4.49 -14.13 10.49
C LEU A 41 -5.92 -13.94 10.97
#